data_AF-A0A0K9P4C3-F1
#
_entry.id   AF-A0A0K9P4C3-F1
#
_cell.length_a   1.000
_cell.length_b   1.000
_cell.length_c   1.000
_cell.angle_alpha   90.00
_cell.angle_beta   90.00
_cell.angle_gamma   90.00
#
_symmetry.space_group_name_H-M   'P 1'
#
loop_
_entity.id
_entity.type
_entity.pdbx_description
1 polymer ?
#
loop_
_entity_poly.entity_id
_entity_poly.type
_entity_poly.pdbx_seq_one_letter_code
_entity_poly.pdbx_strand_id
1 'polypeptide(L)'
;VFYSRKASLILHSLPTIIYLLLPFLLHYPIFSLHLAFVTSMDLVKGTIFHTLGIILAIIVPVIFAIVRLLFSNFAMTWFANPFLGFLMFIPSSIIGLLIPRTVFGFFAISQDGTSLKKTSKKLSNEAYFWGAFSFYGFLTLVYLLSGLGGGFLAYILSMSMAVAWFFFRMACKRFGDQSIKSFAAYMIPMVPVIIYAVYFSGFLVQFLVEKMGMMGSLPQPYGYFVPDIVVAAVIGVVTGLCVGPLLPFVSYWLCRPSILKFLLQFTVIALAVSSQFFPYSTEAPKRVVLQHTFRTDNANRIVNSSYDFSVVDANSLEFLFKHAPDASKMLEIYPNFSLNNVIRSDRSSSVALFPISSLFSTSMKFPVKNVNILDHYQFTPQLSLIETVKSSKTGSRKVHLELYLGSLKEVWVAVLNITGPLSNWSFANSTLPAPETIDDGPPSYICRLSGNSHENWNFWLEANHSNALQIDVAVIDQYLTDDTKNLKSLFPRWADVIAYTSFLSSYYF
;
A
#
# COMPACT_ATOMS: atom_id res chain seq x y z
N VAL A 1 15.06 -2.01 -21.87
CA VAL A 1 16.01 -1.40 -22.83
C VAL A 1 17.06 -0.66 -22.02
N PHE A 2 18.34 -0.94 -22.20
CA PHE A 2 19.42 -0.27 -21.48
C PHE A 2 20.21 0.63 -22.44
N TYR A 3 20.20 1.93 -22.19
CA TYR A 3 21.02 2.93 -22.89
C TYR A 3 21.41 4.03 -21.90
N SER A 4 22.35 4.90 -22.28
CA SER A 4 22.83 5.98 -21.41
C SER A 4 21.76 7.05 -21.11
N ARG A 5 21.86 7.74 -19.96
CA ARG A 5 20.94 8.83 -19.60
C ARG A 5 20.89 9.92 -20.67
N LYS A 6 22.01 10.22 -21.33
CA LYS A 6 22.07 11.19 -22.44
C LYS A 6 21.23 10.72 -23.63
N ALA A 7 21.34 9.46 -24.02
CA ALA A 7 20.53 8.87 -25.08
C ALA A 7 19.04 8.85 -24.70
N SER A 8 18.71 8.55 -23.44
CA SER A 8 17.34 8.64 -22.91
C SER A 8 16.77 10.04 -23.09
N LEU A 9 17.54 11.06 -22.73
CA LEU A 9 17.11 12.46 -22.77
C LEU A 9 16.72 12.89 -24.18
N ILE A 10 17.50 12.48 -25.18
CA ILE A 10 17.22 12.79 -26.58
C ILE A 10 16.00 12.00 -27.08
N LEU A 11 15.96 10.68 -26.84
CA LEU A 11 14.89 9.82 -27.38
C LEU A 11 13.53 10.11 -26.74
N HIS A 12 13.50 10.27 -25.41
CA HIS A 12 12.26 10.41 -24.65
C HIS A 12 11.69 11.83 -24.66
N SER A 13 12.49 12.83 -25.06
CA SER A 13 11.98 14.20 -25.30
C SER A 13 11.33 14.37 -26.68
N LEU A 14 11.50 13.40 -27.59
CA LEU A 14 10.99 13.46 -28.96
C LEU A 14 9.47 13.77 -29.04
N PRO A 15 8.58 13.15 -28.24
CA PRO A 15 7.15 13.49 -28.29
C PRO A 15 6.88 14.96 -27.93
N THR A 16 7.57 15.50 -26.93
CA THR A 16 7.46 16.91 -26.56
C THR A 16 7.97 17.83 -27.67
N ILE A 17 9.09 17.49 -28.30
CA ILE A 17 9.64 18.25 -29.43
C ILE A 17 8.64 18.26 -30.60
N ILE A 18 8.05 17.10 -30.94
CA ILE A 18 7.03 16.99 -32.00
C ILE A 18 5.85 17.91 -31.71
N TYR A 19 5.35 17.92 -30.45
CA TYR A 19 4.23 18.77 -30.06
C TYR A 19 4.56 20.27 -30.19
N LEU A 20 5.75 20.69 -29.76
CA LEU A 20 6.17 22.10 -29.84
C LEU A 20 6.35 22.59 -31.28
N LEU A 21 6.76 21.71 -32.20
CA LEU A 21 6.92 22.04 -33.63
C LEU A 21 5.60 21.99 -34.40
N LEU A 22 4.56 21.38 -33.84
CA LEU A 22 3.29 21.12 -34.52
C LEU A 22 2.57 22.37 -35.08
N PRO A 23 2.51 23.52 -34.37
CA PRO A 23 1.88 24.74 -34.91
C PRO A 23 2.49 25.20 -36.23
N PHE A 24 3.80 24.98 -36.41
CA PHE A 24 4.55 25.32 -37.62
C PHE A 24 4.34 24.28 -38.72
N LEU A 25 4.36 22.99 -38.36
CA LEU A 25 4.23 21.88 -39.30
C LEU A 25 2.83 21.79 -39.93
N LEU A 26 1.77 22.10 -39.18
CA LEU A 26 0.38 22.00 -39.66
C LEU A 26 0.02 23.04 -40.74
N HIS A 27 0.71 24.18 -40.77
CA HIS A 27 0.40 25.30 -41.66
C HIS A 27 1.39 25.48 -42.81
N TYR A 28 2.33 24.56 -42.97
CA TYR A 28 3.27 24.60 -44.09
C TYR A 28 2.54 24.31 -45.43
N PRO A 29 2.70 25.12 -46.50
CA PRO A 29 3.61 26.26 -46.66
C PRO A 29 3.01 27.66 -46.40
N ILE A 30 1.71 27.76 -46.07
CA ILE A 30 1.00 29.02 -45.82
C ILE A 30 1.26 29.47 -44.37
N PHE A 31 2.50 29.87 -44.10
CA PHE A 31 2.94 30.25 -42.76
C PHE A 31 2.58 31.71 -42.44
N SER A 32 1.92 31.91 -41.29
CA SER A 32 1.76 33.21 -40.64
C SER A 32 1.96 33.05 -39.14
N LEU A 33 2.68 34.00 -38.54
CA LEU A 33 2.98 33.99 -37.10
C LEU A 33 1.71 34.07 -36.24
N HIS A 34 0.70 34.80 -36.73
CA HIS A 34 -0.64 34.86 -36.12
C HIS A 34 -1.33 33.49 -36.13
N LEU A 35 -1.26 32.77 -37.26
CA LEU A 35 -1.91 31.46 -37.41
C LEU A 35 -1.23 30.37 -36.55
N ALA A 36 0.10 30.41 -36.48
CA ALA A 36 0.88 29.55 -35.58
C ALA A 36 0.53 29.82 -34.11
N PHE A 37 0.38 31.09 -33.72
CA PHE A 37 -0.03 31.48 -32.38
C PHE A 37 -1.42 30.97 -32.00
N VAL A 38 -2.42 31.19 -32.87
CA VAL A 38 -3.81 30.70 -32.65
C VAL A 38 -3.82 29.18 -32.50
N THR A 39 -3.11 28.48 -33.39
CA THR A 39 -3.01 27.01 -33.33
C THR A 39 -2.34 26.54 -32.04
N SER A 40 -1.27 27.22 -31.60
CA SER A 40 -0.61 26.91 -30.34
C SER A 40 -1.58 27.07 -29.15
N MET A 41 -2.42 28.11 -29.14
CA MET A 41 -3.41 28.30 -28.08
C MET A 41 -4.43 27.16 -28.05
N ASP A 42 -4.89 26.68 -29.20
CA ASP A 42 -5.84 25.57 -29.29
C ASP A 42 -5.22 24.24 -28.83
N LEU A 43 -3.96 24.00 -29.17
CA LEU A 43 -3.21 22.85 -28.66
C LEU A 43 -3.04 22.90 -27.14
N VAL A 44 -2.73 24.07 -26.57
CA VAL A 44 -2.59 24.27 -25.13
C VAL A 44 -3.93 24.03 -24.42
N LYS A 45 -5.05 24.55 -24.96
CA LYS A 45 -6.40 24.23 -24.44
C LYS A 45 -6.64 22.72 -24.44
N GLY A 46 -6.29 22.03 -25.52
CA GLY A 46 -6.40 20.57 -25.62
C GLY A 46 -5.64 19.84 -24.51
N THR A 47 -4.41 20.27 -24.23
CA THR A 47 -3.57 19.73 -23.14
C THR A 47 -4.19 19.98 -21.77
N ILE A 48 -4.69 21.19 -21.52
CA ILE A 48 -5.36 21.56 -20.26
C ILE A 48 -6.60 20.69 -20.06
N PHE A 49 -7.45 20.54 -21.07
CA PHE A 49 -8.65 19.69 -20.98
C PHE A 49 -8.31 18.23 -20.68
N HIS A 50 -7.27 17.69 -21.31
CA HIS A 50 -6.85 16.33 -21.05
C HIS A 50 -6.31 16.18 -19.63
N THR A 51 -5.44 17.10 -19.20
CA THR A 51 -4.84 17.11 -17.86
C THR A 51 -5.92 17.22 -16.78
N LEU A 52 -6.87 18.14 -16.94
CA LEU A 52 -8.02 18.28 -16.04
C LEU A 52 -8.85 17.00 -15.99
N GLY A 53 -9.01 16.30 -17.12
CA GLY A 53 -9.69 15.00 -17.18
C GLY A 53 -8.98 13.94 -16.34
N ILE A 54 -7.65 13.84 -16.45
CA ILE A 54 -6.85 12.92 -15.64
C ILE A 54 -6.93 13.27 -14.15
N ILE A 55 -6.86 14.56 -13.79
CA ILE A 55 -6.99 15.00 -12.39
C ILE A 55 -8.37 14.62 -11.84
N LEU A 56 -9.45 14.89 -12.58
CA LEU A 56 -10.80 14.52 -12.16
C LEU A 56 -11.02 13.00 -12.12
N ALA A 57 -10.35 12.24 -12.99
CA ALA A 57 -10.38 10.78 -12.94
C ALA A 57 -9.81 10.22 -11.63
N ILE A 58 -8.97 10.98 -10.94
CA ILE A 58 -8.43 10.64 -9.61
C ILE A 58 -9.35 11.16 -8.50
N ILE A 59 -9.83 12.39 -8.60
CA ILE A 59 -10.61 13.04 -7.54
C ILE A 59 -12.01 12.43 -7.40
N VAL A 60 -12.71 12.18 -8.52
CA VAL A 60 -14.09 11.67 -8.50
C VAL A 60 -14.21 10.31 -7.78
N PRO A 61 -13.42 9.27 -8.07
CA PRO A 61 -13.49 8.01 -7.32
C PRO A 61 -13.13 8.18 -5.84
N VAL A 62 -12.22 9.10 -5.49
CA VAL A 62 -11.88 9.42 -4.08
C VAL A 62 -13.08 10.01 -3.35
N ILE A 63 -13.84 10.91 -3.98
CA ILE A 63 -15.08 11.44 -3.38
C ILE A 63 -16.07 10.31 -3.11
N PHE A 64 -16.26 9.39 -4.06
CA PHE A 64 -17.13 8.21 -3.86
C PHE A 64 -16.61 7.28 -2.75
N ALA A 65 -15.30 7.09 -2.63
CA ALA A 65 -14.70 6.33 -1.54
C ALA A 65 -15.03 6.94 -0.17
N ILE A 66 -14.87 8.26 -0.03
CA ILE A 66 -15.20 8.99 1.20
C ILE A 66 -16.69 8.88 1.51
N VAL A 67 -17.57 9.12 0.52
CA VAL A 67 -19.02 9.01 0.69
C VAL A 67 -19.41 7.61 1.14
N ARG A 68 -18.87 6.55 0.52
CA ARG A 68 -19.12 5.14 0.93
C ARG A 68 -18.79 4.94 2.40
N LEU A 69 -17.62 5.40 2.81
CA LEU A 69 -17.10 5.21 4.16
C LEU A 69 -17.91 5.92 5.23
N LEU A 70 -18.49 7.09 4.92
CA LEU A 70 -19.42 7.78 5.81
C LEU A 70 -20.69 6.96 6.08
N PHE A 71 -21.09 6.04 5.19
CA PHE A 71 -22.21 5.14 5.39
C PHE A 71 -21.81 3.81 6.04
N SER A 72 -20.70 3.20 5.62
CA SER A 72 -20.33 1.86 6.08
C SER A 72 -19.56 1.82 7.40
N ASN A 73 -18.87 2.90 7.80
CA ASN A 73 -17.98 2.99 8.96
C ASN A 73 -16.80 1.98 9.01
N PHE A 74 -16.64 1.14 7.98
CA PHE A 74 -15.57 0.15 7.88
C PHE A 74 -14.72 0.34 6.62
N ALA A 75 -13.41 0.18 6.79
CA ALA A 75 -12.46 0.21 5.69
C ALA A 75 -12.64 -1.01 4.79
N MET A 76 -12.55 -0.78 3.47
CA MET A 76 -12.49 -1.79 2.43
C MET A 76 -13.53 -2.92 2.59
N THR A 77 -14.82 -2.59 2.70
CA THR A 77 -15.92 -3.60 2.75
C THR A 77 -15.94 -4.54 1.54
N TRP A 78 -15.29 -4.13 0.45
CA TRP A 78 -15.10 -4.86 -0.78
C TRP A 78 -13.78 -5.66 -0.83
N PHE A 79 -12.96 -5.70 0.23
CA PHE A 79 -11.63 -6.35 0.22
C PHE A 79 -11.69 -7.83 -0.17
N ALA A 80 -12.58 -8.60 0.46
CA ALA A 80 -12.80 -10.00 0.08
C ALA A 80 -13.39 -10.20 -1.33
N ASN A 81 -13.91 -9.15 -1.95
CA ASN A 81 -14.52 -9.18 -3.29
C ASN A 81 -13.98 -8.03 -4.16
N PRO A 82 -12.69 -8.07 -4.60
CA PRO A 82 -12.02 -6.93 -5.25
C PRO A 82 -12.75 -6.40 -6.49
N PHE A 83 -13.52 -7.24 -7.18
CA PHE A 83 -14.39 -6.85 -8.29
C PHE A 83 -15.36 -5.71 -7.93
N LEU A 84 -15.90 -5.68 -6.71
CA LEU A 84 -16.77 -4.59 -6.25
C LEU A 84 -16.02 -3.25 -6.19
N GLY A 85 -14.75 -3.27 -5.79
CA GLY A 85 -13.89 -2.08 -5.83
C GLY A 85 -13.71 -1.56 -7.25
N PHE A 86 -13.46 -2.46 -8.22
CA PHE A 86 -13.38 -2.09 -9.63
C PHE A 86 -14.71 -1.55 -10.19
N LEU A 87 -15.83 -2.18 -9.85
CA LEU A 87 -17.17 -1.72 -10.26
C LEU A 87 -17.52 -0.33 -9.72
N MET A 88 -17.02 0.02 -8.55
CA MET A 88 -17.25 1.33 -7.95
C MET A 88 -16.30 2.40 -8.52
N PHE A 89 -15.01 2.08 -8.61
CA PHE A 89 -13.98 3.09 -8.89
C PHE A 89 -13.67 3.29 -10.38
N ILE A 90 -13.79 2.28 -11.24
CA ILE A 90 -13.54 2.45 -12.68
C ILE A 90 -14.61 3.36 -13.32
N PRO A 91 -15.92 3.14 -13.13
CA PRO A 91 -16.95 4.00 -13.73
C PRO A 91 -16.88 5.44 -13.23
N SER A 92 -16.61 5.68 -11.94
CA SER A 92 -16.40 7.03 -11.40
C SER A 92 -15.16 7.71 -11.98
N SER A 93 -14.07 6.96 -12.19
CA SER A 93 -12.88 7.47 -12.87
C SER A 93 -13.20 7.88 -14.32
N ILE A 94 -13.99 7.07 -15.04
CA ILE A 94 -14.46 7.39 -16.40
C ILE A 94 -15.32 8.65 -16.41
N ILE A 95 -16.20 8.84 -15.42
CA ILE A 95 -16.96 10.10 -15.26
C ILE A 95 -15.98 11.28 -15.17
N GLY A 96 -14.96 11.18 -14.30
CA GLY A 96 -13.91 12.19 -14.17
C GLY A 96 -13.22 12.54 -15.49
N LEU A 97 -12.86 11.54 -16.30
CA LEU A 97 -12.27 11.72 -17.63
C LEU A 97 -13.18 12.43 -18.64
N LEU A 98 -14.50 12.25 -18.52
CA LEU A 98 -15.50 12.76 -19.46
C LEU A 98 -16.05 14.15 -19.06
N ILE A 99 -15.98 14.55 -17.79
CA ILE A 99 -16.49 15.85 -17.30
C ILE A 99 -15.94 17.03 -18.11
N PRO A 100 -14.61 17.17 -18.34
CA PRO A 100 -14.11 18.37 -19.00
C PRO A 100 -14.65 18.54 -20.42
N ARG A 101 -14.83 17.43 -21.15
CA ARG A 101 -15.32 17.45 -22.53
C ARG A 101 -16.83 17.60 -22.63
N THR A 102 -17.58 17.17 -21.62
CA THR A 102 -19.04 17.24 -21.60
C THR A 102 -19.56 18.58 -21.08
N VAL A 103 -18.94 19.11 -20.02
CA VAL A 103 -19.34 20.38 -19.39
C VAL A 103 -18.70 21.57 -20.08
N PHE A 104 -17.39 21.51 -20.35
CA PHE A 104 -16.65 22.62 -20.94
C PHE A 104 -16.44 22.49 -22.46
N GLY A 105 -16.90 21.40 -23.09
CA GLY A 105 -16.89 21.26 -24.56
C GLY A 105 -17.77 22.30 -25.29
N PHE A 106 -18.60 23.05 -24.55
CA PHE A 106 -19.34 24.21 -25.01
C PHE A 106 -18.49 25.48 -25.15
N PHE A 107 -17.34 25.57 -24.46
CA PHE A 107 -16.36 26.62 -24.74
C PHE A 107 -15.69 26.27 -26.06
N ALA A 108 -16.18 26.89 -27.14
CA ALA A 108 -15.66 26.67 -28.47
C ALA A 108 -14.15 26.90 -28.46
N ILE A 109 -13.39 25.82 -28.72
CA ILE A 109 -11.94 25.90 -28.90
C ILE A 109 -11.64 26.89 -30.04
N SER A 110 -12.54 27.05 -31.02
CA SER A 110 -12.49 28.09 -32.05
C SER A 110 -13.43 29.28 -31.73
N GLN A 111 -12.87 30.46 -31.43
CA GLN A 111 -13.57 31.72 -31.63
C GLN A 111 -13.44 32.10 -33.11
N ASP A 112 -14.35 31.63 -33.96
CA ASP A 112 -14.62 32.30 -35.23
C ASP A 112 -16.07 32.00 -35.66
N GLY A 113 -16.90 33.03 -35.57
CA GLY A 113 -18.36 32.96 -35.62
C GLY A 113 -18.99 32.94 -37.01
N THR A 114 -18.22 32.86 -38.10
CA THR A 114 -18.80 33.01 -39.45
C THR A 114 -18.50 31.83 -40.37
N SER A 115 -19.54 31.04 -40.66
CA SER A 115 -19.69 30.05 -41.75
C SER A 115 -18.94 28.70 -41.72
N LEU A 116 -18.07 28.41 -40.74
CA LEU A 116 -17.17 27.23 -40.75
C LEU A 116 -17.55 26.07 -39.78
N LYS A 117 -18.81 25.62 -39.72
CA LYS A 117 -19.22 24.51 -38.80
C LYS A 117 -18.49 23.18 -39.01
N LYS A 118 -17.97 22.91 -40.22
CA LYS A 118 -17.29 21.63 -40.56
C LYS A 118 -15.78 21.67 -40.26
N THR A 119 -15.18 22.84 -40.35
CA THR A 119 -13.74 23.09 -40.13
C THR A 119 -13.44 23.29 -38.65
N SER A 120 -14.33 23.96 -37.89
CA SER A 120 -14.20 24.09 -36.43
C SER A 120 -14.23 22.73 -35.70
N LYS A 121 -15.07 21.80 -36.17
CA LYS A 121 -15.17 20.43 -35.63
C LYS A 121 -13.98 19.54 -35.96
N LYS A 122 -13.28 19.82 -37.07
CA LYS A 122 -12.05 19.11 -37.45
C LYS A 122 -10.85 19.63 -36.64
N LEU A 123 -10.78 20.94 -36.43
CA LEU A 123 -9.74 21.59 -35.61
C LEU A 123 -9.84 21.18 -34.13
N SER A 124 -11.06 21.04 -33.59
CA SER A 124 -11.25 20.62 -32.20
C SER A 124 -10.82 19.17 -31.93
N ASN A 125 -11.10 18.24 -32.85
CA ASN A 125 -10.65 16.85 -32.73
C ASN A 125 -9.12 16.71 -32.79
N GLU A 126 -8.47 17.50 -33.65
CA GLU A 126 -7.00 17.56 -33.73
C GLU A 126 -6.40 18.13 -32.44
N ALA A 127 -6.97 19.22 -31.89
CA ALA A 127 -6.54 19.79 -30.61
C ALA A 127 -6.67 18.80 -29.44
N TYR A 128 -7.75 18.02 -29.38
CA TYR A 128 -7.92 17.00 -28.34
C TYR A 128 -6.92 15.85 -28.46
N PHE A 129 -6.61 15.41 -29.69
CA PHE A 129 -5.62 14.37 -29.92
C PHE A 129 -4.22 14.83 -29.50
N TRP A 130 -3.78 15.98 -30.03
CA TRP A 130 -2.46 16.51 -29.73
C TRP A 130 -2.31 16.97 -28.28
N GLY A 131 -3.41 17.41 -27.65
CA GLY A 131 -3.48 17.65 -26.22
C GLY A 131 -3.18 16.39 -25.40
N ALA A 132 -3.82 15.26 -25.71
CA ALA A 132 -3.55 13.99 -25.05
C ALA A 132 -2.12 13.48 -25.33
N PHE A 133 -1.66 13.54 -26.58
CA PHE A 133 -0.29 13.19 -26.95
C PHE A 133 0.75 14.01 -26.15
N SER A 134 0.53 15.32 -26.01
CA SER A 134 1.43 16.20 -25.27
C SER A 134 1.48 15.89 -23.78
N PHE A 135 0.35 15.50 -23.17
CA PHE A 135 0.30 15.13 -21.76
C PHE A 135 1.24 13.94 -21.49
N TYR A 136 1.18 12.88 -22.30
CA TYR A 136 2.08 11.74 -22.15
C TYR A 136 3.54 12.09 -22.49
N GLY A 137 3.78 12.99 -23.44
CA GLY A 137 5.11 13.52 -23.72
C GLY A 137 5.70 14.29 -22.53
N PHE A 138 4.95 15.23 -21.95
CA PHE A 138 5.37 15.98 -20.75
C PHE A 138 5.53 15.07 -19.54
N LEU A 139 4.64 14.10 -19.33
CA LEU A 139 4.76 13.11 -18.26
C LEU A 139 6.09 12.35 -18.37
N THR A 140 6.43 11.91 -19.58
CA THR A 140 7.72 11.27 -19.88
C THR A 140 8.90 12.17 -19.50
N LEU A 141 8.85 13.45 -19.90
CA LEU A 141 9.90 14.43 -19.62
C LEU A 141 10.07 14.66 -18.11
N VAL A 142 8.97 14.78 -17.36
CA VAL A 142 8.99 14.95 -15.90
C VAL A 142 9.65 13.76 -15.23
N TYR A 143 9.27 12.52 -15.57
CA TYR A 143 9.92 11.33 -15.02
C TYR A 143 11.44 11.32 -15.26
N LEU A 144 11.84 11.69 -16.47
CA LEU A 144 13.23 11.71 -16.90
C LEU A 144 14.06 12.80 -16.19
N LEU A 145 13.50 14.00 -16.03
CA LEU A 145 14.15 15.11 -15.31
C LEU A 145 14.28 14.81 -13.82
N SER A 146 13.27 14.17 -13.22
CA SER A 146 13.30 13.71 -11.83
C SER A 146 14.24 12.52 -11.57
N GLY A 147 14.90 11.99 -12.60
CA GLY A 147 15.80 10.84 -12.48
C GLY A 147 15.08 9.50 -12.24
N LEU A 148 13.76 9.46 -12.44
CA LEU A 148 12.94 8.28 -12.26
C LEU A 148 12.93 7.45 -13.57
N GLY A 149 13.27 6.16 -13.49
CA GLY A 149 13.31 5.26 -14.65
C GLY A 149 11.94 4.89 -15.27
N GLY A 150 10.84 5.45 -14.76
CA GLY A 150 9.46 5.04 -15.08
C GLY A 150 8.81 5.69 -16.31
N GLY A 151 9.44 6.69 -16.95
CA GLY A 151 8.83 7.44 -18.06
C GLY A 151 8.60 6.65 -19.36
N PHE A 152 9.15 5.43 -19.48
CA PHE A 152 9.12 4.65 -20.72
C PHE A 152 7.72 4.26 -21.19
N LEU A 153 6.80 3.97 -20.27
CA LEU A 153 5.42 3.62 -20.64
C LEU A 153 4.69 4.81 -21.27
N ALA A 154 4.81 5.99 -20.68
CA ALA A 154 4.24 7.23 -21.22
C ALA A 154 4.86 7.59 -22.58
N TYR A 155 6.16 7.34 -22.74
CA TYR A 155 6.85 7.51 -24.02
C TYR A 155 6.26 6.60 -25.10
N ILE A 156 6.19 5.28 -24.85
CA ILE A 156 5.63 4.32 -25.81
C ILE A 156 4.18 4.68 -26.15
N LEU A 157 3.37 5.05 -25.15
CA LEU A 157 1.99 5.49 -25.35
C LEU A 157 1.91 6.69 -26.31
N SER A 158 2.74 7.72 -26.11
CA SER A 158 2.76 8.88 -27.01
C SER A 158 3.18 8.50 -28.43
N MET A 159 4.23 7.68 -28.59
CA MET A 159 4.71 7.25 -29.90
C MET A 159 3.70 6.34 -30.61
N SER A 160 3.04 5.44 -29.89
CA SER A 160 1.97 4.61 -30.45
C SER A 160 0.77 5.46 -30.87
N MET A 161 0.43 6.52 -30.11
CA MET A 161 -0.59 7.48 -30.50
C MET A 161 -0.24 8.19 -31.82
N ALA A 162 1.03 8.60 -32.02
CA ALA A 162 1.46 9.22 -33.27
C ALA A 162 1.35 8.27 -34.48
N VAL A 163 1.76 7.00 -34.31
CA VAL A 163 1.59 5.97 -35.34
C VAL A 163 0.09 5.71 -35.60
N ALA A 164 -0.71 5.62 -34.55
CA ALA A 164 -2.16 5.46 -34.62
C ALA A 164 -2.84 6.61 -35.34
N TRP A 165 -2.38 7.84 -35.12
CA TRP A 165 -2.87 9.02 -35.82
C TRP A 165 -2.63 8.93 -37.33
N PHE A 166 -1.47 8.46 -37.76
CA PHE A 166 -1.17 8.27 -39.18
C PHE A 166 -2.17 7.30 -39.84
N PHE A 167 -2.39 6.13 -39.23
CA PHE A 167 -3.35 5.14 -39.73
C PHE A 167 -4.79 5.66 -39.69
N PHE A 168 -5.18 6.37 -38.63
CA PHE A 168 -6.47 7.02 -38.51
C PHE A 168 -6.71 7.99 -39.67
N ARG A 169 -5.75 8.89 -39.96
CA ARG A 169 -5.89 9.88 -41.04
C ARG A 169 -5.98 9.24 -42.43
N MET A 170 -5.26 8.14 -42.67
CA MET A 170 -5.41 7.36 -43.90
C MET A 170 -6.81 6.75 -44.03
N ALA A 171 -7.34 6.18 -42.95
CA ALA A 171 -8.66 5.58 -42.92
C ALA A 171 -9.77 6.64 -43.05
N CYS A 172 -9.63 7.81 -42.42
CA CYS A 172 -10.57 8.93 -42.52
C CYS A 172 -10.75 9.43 -43.95
N LYS A 173 -9.69 9.45 -44.76
CA LYS A 173 -9.79 9.81 -46.19
C LYS A 173 -10.70 8.86 -46.97
N ARG A 174 -10.84 7.61 -46.54
CA ARG A 174 -11.64 6.57 -47.22
C ARG A 174 -13.02 6.37 -46.60
N PHE A 175 -13.14 6.44 -45.28
CA PHE A 175 -14.34 6.06 -44.54
C PHE A 175 -14.98 7.22 -43.74
N GLY A 176 -14.32 8.37 -43.65
CA GLY A 176 -14.79 9.55 -42.89
C GLY A 176 -14.37 9.57 -41.42
N ASP A 177 -14.41 10.75 -40.81
CA ASP A 177 -13.90 11.04 -39.45
C ASP A 177 -14.68 10.37 -38.30
N GLN A 178 -15.92 9.96 -38.54
CA GLN A 178 -16.82 9.39 -37.52
C GLN A 178 -17.15 7.91 -37.75
N SER A 179 -16.49 7.26 -38.71
CA SER A 179 -16.75 5.85 -38.98
C SER A 179 -16.05 4.93 -37.97
N ILE A 180 -16.72 3.82 -37.65
CA ILE A 180 -16.14 2.74 -36.83
C ILE A 180 -14.85 2.19 -37.48
N LYS A 181 -14.79 2.15 -38.82
CA LYS A 181 -13.62 1.68 -39.57
C LYS A 181 -12.40 2.57 -39.37
N SER A 182 -12.59 3.89 -39.32
CA SER A 182 -11.50 4.84 -39.01
C SER A 182 -11.01 4.68 -37.57
N PHE A 183 -11.93 4.50 -36.62
CA PHE A 183 -11.57 4.21 -35.23
C PHE A 183 -10.81 2.88 -35.09
N ALA A 184 -11.24 1.82 -35.79
CA ALA A 184 -10.52 0.54 -35.80
C ALA A 184 -9.08 0.69 -36.31
N ALA A 185 -8.85 1.53 -37.32
CA ALA A 185 -7.50 1.82 -37.82
C ALA A 185 -6.61 2.53 -36.78
N TYR A 186 -7.19 3.39 -35.92
CA TYR A 186 -6.48 3.96 -34.77
C TYR A 186 -6.16 2.89 -33.72
N MET A 187 -7.08 1.97 -33.47
CA MET A 187 -6.93 0.96 -32.42
C MET A 187 -5.83 -0.06 -32.71
N ILE A 188 -5.64 -0.49 -33.96
CA ILE A 188 -4.65 -1.53 -34.32
C ILE A 188 -3.25 -1.28 -33.70
N PRO A 189 -2.61 -0.11 -33.90
CA PRO A 189 -1.31 0.18 -33.28
C PRO A 189 -1.38 0.49 -31.77
N MET A 190 -2.55 0.87 -31.24
CA MET A 190 -2.72 1.17 -29.81
C MET A 190 -2.94 -0.07 -28.95
N VAL A 191 -3.58 -1.12 -29.50
CA VAL A 191 -3.98 -2.32 -28.77
C VAL A 191 -2.83 -2.97 -28.00
N PRO A 192 -1.64 -3.24 -28.58
CA PRO A 192 -0.55 -3.87 -27.84
C PRO A 192 -0.11 -3.05 -26.62
N VAL A 193 -0.04 -1.73 -26.77
CA VAL A 193 0.40 -0.81 -25.71
C VAL A 193 -0.66 -0.68 -24.62
N ILE A 194 -1.94 -0.62 -24.99
CA ILE A 194 -3.04 -0.54 -24.01
C ILE A 194 -3.19 -1.86 -23.26
N ILE A 195 -3.11 -3.01 -23.93
CA ILE A 195 -3.13 -4.32 -23.26
C ILE A 195 -1.98 -4.41 -22.26
N TYR A 196 -0.78 -4.00 -22.66
CA TYR A 196 0.37 -3.94 -21.76
C TYR A 196 0.11 -3.02 -20.56
N ALA A 197 -0.41 -1.81 -20.80
CA ALA A 197 -0.75 -0.87 -19.73
C ALA A 197 -1.81 -1.45 -18.78
N VAL A 198 -2.88 -2.06 -19.29
CA VAL A 198 -3.94 -2.69 -18.48
C VAL A 198 -3.39 -3.84 -17.66
N TYR A 199 -2.56 -4.71 -18.23
CA TYR A 199 -1.96 -5.84 -17.53
C TYR A 199 -1.12 -5.37 -16.32
N PHE A 200 -0.09 -4.57 -16.56
CA PHE A 200 0.80 -4.11 -15.48
C PHE A 200 0.09 -3.23 -14.46
N SER A 201 -0.87 -2.41 -14.91
CA SER A 201 -1.65 -1.59 -13.99
C SER A 201 -2.62 -2.43 -13.14
N GLY A 202 -3.17 -3.51 -13.69
CA GLY A 202 -3.96 -4.49 -12.93
C GLY A 202 -3.16 -5.12 -11.81
N PHE A 203 -1.92 -5.55 -12.09
CA PHE A 203 -0.99 -6.03 -11.06
C PHE A 203 -0.70 -4.98 -10.00
N LEU A 204 -0.44 -3.73 -10.40
CA LEU A 204 -0.20 -2.63 -9.47
C LEU A 204 -1.38 -2.42 -8.53
N VAL A 205 -2.62 -2.37 -9.07
CA VAL A 205 -3.82 -2.20 -8.26
C VAL A 205 -4.00 -3.38 -7.32
N GLN A 206 -3.87 -4.63 -7.80
CA GLN A 206 -4.04 -5.81 -6.96
C GLN A 206 -2.99 -5.88 -5.84
N PHE A 207 -1.73 -5.56 -6.15
CA PHE A 207 -0.68 -5.45 -5.15
C PHE A 207 -1.01 -4.38 -4.10
N LEU A 208 -1.50 -3.22 -4.53
CA LEU A 208 -1.87 -2.15 -3.61
C LEU A 208 -3.10 -2.47 -2.78
N VAL A 209 -4.10 -3.16 -3.33
CA VAL A 209 -5.26 -3.63 -2.56
C VAL A 209 -4.79 -4.52 -1.42
N GLU A 210 -3.89 -5.47 -1.68
CA GLU A 210 -3.30 -6.32 -0.65
C GLU A 210 -2.51 -5.52 0.39
N LYS A 211 -1.64 -4.59 -0.06
CA LYS A 211 -0.83 -3.77 0.86
C LYS A 211 -1.63 -2.78 1.68
N MET A 212 -2.68 -2.20 1.11
CA MET A 212 -3.60 -1.31 1.84
C MET A 212 -4.50 -2.09 2.79
N GLY A 213 -4.86 -3.32 2.43
CA GLY A 213 -5.50 -4.26 3.35
C GLY A 213 -4.62 -4.53 4.58
N MET A 214 -3.30 -4.63 4.40
CA MET A 214 -2.27 -4.88 5.44
C MET A 214 -1.62 -3.62 6.03
N MET A 215 -2.15 -2.42 5.80
CA MET A 215 -1.49 -1.18 6.25
C MET A 215 -1.60 -0.98 7.77
N GLY A 216 -2.41 -1.80 8.43
CA GLY A 216 -2.74 -1.64 9.83
C GLY A 216 -3.80 -0.56 10.06
N SER A 217 -4.44 -0.64 11.22
CA SER A 217 -5.41 0.36 11.65
C SER A 217 -4.70 1.63 12.09
N LEU A 218 -4.66 2.61 11.20
CA LEU A 218 -4.23 3.97 11.50
C LEU A 218 -5.14 4.62 12.57
N PRO A 219 -4.64 5.61 13.32
CA PRO A 219 -5.40 6.23 14.39
C PRO A 219 -6.73 6.82 13.90
N GLN A 220 -7.79 6.54 14.67
CA GLN A 220 -9.11 7.14 14.46
C GLN A 220 -9.09 8.65 14.75
N PRO A 221 -9.95 9.47 14.10
CA PRO A 221 -11.08 9.08 13.25
C PRO A 221 -10.75 8.97 11.75
N TYR A 222 -9.57 9.41 11.29
CA TYR A 222 -9.28 9.46 9.85
C TYR A 222 -8.61 8.22 9.29
N GLY A 223 -8.03 7.37 10.16
CA GLY A 223 -7.22 6.24 9.75
C GLY A 223 -7.90 5.23 8.82
N TYR A 224 -9.21 4.99 9.01
CA TYR A 224 -9.96 4.02 8.21
C TYR A 224 -10.30 4.52 6.79
N PHE A 225 -10.10 5.82 6.49
CA PHE A 225 -10.31 6.36 5.14
C PHE A 225 -9.13 6.10 4.21
N VAL A 226 -7.92 6.04 4.76
CA VAL A 226 -6.68 6.01 3.97
C VAL A 226 -6.63 4.85 2.98
N PRO A 227 -6.94 3.59 3.37
CA PRO A 227 -6.86 2.46 2.44
C PRO A 227 -7.73 2.65 1.18
N ASP A 228 -8.99 3.04 1.36
CA ASP A 228 -9.92 3.24 0.24
C ASP A 228 -9.55 4.45 -0.61
N ILE A 229 -9.12 5.57 -0.01
CA ILE A 229 -8.69 6.76 -0.73
C ILE A 229 -7.49 6.44 -1.63
N VAL A 230 -6.49 5.72 -1.09
CA VAL A 230 -5.29 5.35 -1.83
C VAL A 230 -5.64 4.42 -2.99
N VAL A 231 -6.44 3.38 -2.75
CA VAL A 231 -6.85 2.47 -3.84
C VAL A 231 -7.69 3.18 -4.89
N ALA A 232 -8.65 4.02 -4.48
CA ALA A 232 -9.49 4.79 -5.40
C ALA A 232 -8.67 5.73 -6.29
N ALA A 233 -7.72 6.45 -5.69
CA ALA A 233 -6.83 7.36 -6.41
C ALA A 233 -5.99 6.60 -7.44
N VAL A 234 -5.43 5.45 -7.08
CA VAL A 234 -4.61 4.64 -7.99
C VAL A 234 -5.43 4.04 -9.11
N ILE A 235 -6.64 3.54 -8.83
CA ILE A 235 -7.56 3.10 -9.90
C ILE A 235 -7.88 4.28 -10.84
N GLY A 236 -8.03 5.49 -10.31
CA GLY A 236 -8.19 6.71 -11.11
C GLY A 236 -7.00 6.98 -12.04
N VAL A 237 -5.77 6.92 -11.51
CA VAL A 237 -4.53 7.07 -12.30
C VAL A 237 -4.47 6.01 -13.40
N VAL A 238 -4.66 4.74 -13.04
CA VAL A 238 -4.62 3.60 -13.96
C VAL A 238 -5.68 3.71 -15.04
N THR A 239 -6.91 4.06 -14.67
CA THR A 239 -8.01 4.26 -15.63
C THR A 239 -7.67 5.41 -16.58
N GLY A 240 -7.09 6.50 -16.08
CA GLY A 240 -6.60 7.60 -16.88
C GLY A 240 -5.49 7.21 -17.85
N LEU A 241 -4.54 6.36 -17.45
CA LEU A 241 -3.46 5.87 -18.31
C LEU A 241 -3.98 4.92 -19.40
N CYS A 242 -4.96 4.07 -19.09
CA CYS A 242 -5.49 3.07 -20.04
C CYS A 242 -6.54 3.66 -20.99
N VAL A 243 -7.46 4.48 -20.49
CA VAL A 243 -8.60 5.03 -21.26
C VAL A 243 -8.25 6.40 -21.86
N GLY A 244 -7.40 7.19 -21.18
CA GLY A 244 -6.99 8.53 -21.62
C GLY A 244 -6.53 8.63 -23.09
N PRO A 245 -5.66 7.73 -23.60
CA PRO A 245 -5.18 7.75 -24.98
C PRO A 245 -6.28 7.50 -26.03
N LEU A 246 -7.40 6.91 -25.62
CA LEU A 246 -8.55 6.60 -26.48
C LEU A 246 -9.57 7.73 -26.52
N LEU A 247 -9.59 8.57 -25.49
CA LEU A 247 -10.58 9.62 -25.34
C LEU A 247 -10.68 10.58 -26.54
N PRO A 248 -9.61 11.00 -27.24
CA PRO A 248 -9.75 11.90 -28.39
C PRO A 248 -10.75 11.43 -29.45
N PHE A 249 -10.96 10.12 -29.58
CA PHE A 249 -11.88 9.53 -30.56
C PHE A 249 -13.16 9.00 -29.93
N VAL A 250 -13.05 8.32 -28.79
CA VAL A 250 -14.18 7.67 -28.13
C VAL A 250 -15.10 8.70 -27.45
N SER A 251 -14.57 9.88 -27.08
CA SER A 251 -15.34 10.96 -26.45
C SER A 251 -16.55 11.40 -27.27
N TYR A 252 -16.49 11.38 -28.61
CA TYR A 252 -17.66 11.72 -29.43
C TYR A 252 -18.88 10.82 -29.12
N TRP A 253 -18.62 9.57 -28.79
CA TRP A 253 -19.66 8.57 -28.48
C TRP A 253 -20.02 8.61 -27.00
N LEU A 254 -19.03 8.78 -26.12
CA LEU A 254 -19.19 8.70 -24.67
C LEU A 254 -19.59 10.01 -23.98
N CYS A 255 -19.27 11.18 -24.54
CA CYS A 255 -19.58 12.49 -23.97
C CYS A 255 -21.05 12.89 -24.18
N ARG A 256 -21.98 11.96 -23.96
CA ARG A 256 -23.42 12.24 -23.93
C ARG A 256 -23.89 12.36 -22.48
N PRO A 257 -24.71 13.36 -22.12
CA PRO A 257 -25.25 13.50 -20.77
C PRO A 257 -25.98 12.24 -20.27
N SER A 258 -26.62 11.48 -21.16
CA SER A 258 -27.27 10.21 -20.81
C SER A 258 -26.27 9.13 -20.35
N ILE A 259 -25.10 9.05 -20.97
CA ILE A 259 -24.05 8.09 -20.60
C ILE A 259 -23.43 8.48 -19.25
N LEU A 260 -23.18 9.77 -19.03
CA LEU A 260 -22.72 10.25 -17.73
C LEU A 260 -23.73 9.94 -16.61
N LYS A 261 -25.02 10.19 -16.85
CA LYS A 261 -26.09 9.86 -15.90
C LYS A 261 -26.13 8.35 -15.62
N PHE A 262 -26.01 7.52 -16.64
CA PHE A 262 -25.97 6.07 -16.49
C PHE A 262 -24.76 5.61 -15.66
N LEU A 263 -23.55 6.09 -15.97
CA LEU A 263 -22.34 5.77 -15.22
C LEU A 263 -22.43 6.23 -13.76
N LEU A 264 -23.03 7.41 -13.53
CA LEU A 264 -23.25 7.95 -12.20
C LEU A 264 -24.21 7.06 -11.40
N GLN A 265 -25.36 6.72 -11.98
CA GLN A 265 -26.33 5.81 -11.35
C GLN A 265 -25.70 4.44 -11.05
N PHE A 266 -24.96 3.90 -12.02
CA PHE A 266 -24.23 2.64 -11.83
C PHE A 266 -23.23 2.73 -10.67
N THR A 267 -22.47 3.82 -10.58
CA THR A 267 -21.51 4.02 -9.48
C THR A 267 -22.21 4.13 -8.13
N VAL A 268 -23.34 4.83 -8.04
CA VAL A 268 -24.14 4.94 -6.81
C VAL A 268 -24.70 3.58 -6.39
N ILE A 269 -25.19 2.79 -7.34
CA ILE A 269 -25.66 1.42 -7.06
C ILE A 269 -24.49 0.55 -6.60
N ALA A 270 -23.35 0.57 -7.29
CA ALA A 270 -22.17 -0.18 -6.91
C ALA A 270 -21.66 0.21 -5.51
N LEU A 271 -21.70 1.50 -5.17
CA LEU A 271 -21.38 2.00 -3.83
C LEU A 271 -22.33 1.44 -2.79
N ALA A 272 -23.65 1.53 -3.01
CA ALA A 272 -24.66 1.01 -2.10
C ALA A 272 -24.50 -0.51 -1.88
N VAL A 273 -24.34 -1.27 -2.96
CA VAL A 273 -24.08 -2.71 -2.91
C VAL A 273 -22.80 -2.98 -2.12
N SER A 274 -21.68 -2.33 -2.46
CA SER A 274 -20.39 -2.55 -1.78
C SER A 274 -20.43 -2.24 -0.27
N SER A 275 -21.29 -1.31 0.16
CA SER A 275 -21.42 -0.93 1.57
C SER A 275 -22.09 -1.99 2.44
N GLN A 276 -22.82 -2.93 1.83
CA GLN A 276 -23.51 -4.03 2.52
C GLN A 276 -22.63 -5.27 2.71
N PHE A 277 -21.48 -5.34 2.02
CA PHE A 277 -20.60 -6.51 2.08
C PHE A 277 -19.75 -6.49 3.34
N PHE A 278 -19.45 -7.68 3.83
CA PHE A 278 -18.49 -7.87 4.90
C PHE A 278 -17.07 -7.86 4.30
N PRO A 279 -16.11 -7.12 4.90
CA PRO A 279 -14.77 -6.93 4.33
C PRO A 279 -13.95 -8.22 4.20
N TYR A 280 -14.22 -9.24 5.01
CA TYR A 280 -13.40 -10.45 5.10
C TYR A 280 -14.15 -11.71 4.69
N SER A 281 -13.42 -12.73 4.26
CA SER A 281 -13.94 -14.07 3.95
C SER A 281 -12.94 -15.13 4.39
N THR A 282 -13.23 -16.40 4.15
CA THR A 282 -12.25 -17.48 4.38
C THR A 282 -11.07 -17.43 3.41
N GLU A 283 -11.24 -16.84 2.23
CA GLU A 283 -10.18 -16.69 1.22
C GLU A 283 -9.37 -15.40 1.41
N ALA A 284 -9.99 -14.38 2.00
CA ALA A 284 -9.36 -13.12 2.38
C ALA A 284 -9.61 -12.85 3.87
N PRO A 285 -8.96 -13.62 4.77
CA PRO A 285 -9.24 -13.54 6.19
C PRO A 285 -8.63 -12.30 6.83
N LYS A 286 -9.26 -11.87 7.94
CA LYS A 286 -8.66 -10.89 8.85
C LYS A 286 -7.49 -11.54 9.59
N ARG A 287 -6.30 -10.97 9.49
CA ARG A 287 -5.06 -11.48 10.09
C ARG A 287 -4.93 -10.96 11.50
N VAL A 288 -5.01 -11.89 12.46
CA VAL A 288 -4.93 -11.61 13.88
C VAL A 288 -3.81 -12.42 14.49
N VAL A 289 -2.98 -11.76 15.28
CA VAL A 289 -1.95 -12.41 16.09
C VAL A 289 -2.45 -12.48 17.52
N LEU A 290 -2.55 -13.69 18.05
CA LEU A 290 -2.84 -13.97 19.45
C LEU A 290 -1.55 -14.46 20.13
N GLN A 291 -1.03 -13.67 21.04
CA GLN A 291 0.14 -14.01 21.83
C GLN A 291 -0.29 -14.28 23.26
N HIS A 292 -0.03 -15.47 23.78
CA HIS A 292 -0.13 -15.73 25.21
C HIS A 292 1.23 -15.44 25.85
N THR A 293 1.32 -14.36 26.60
CA THR A 293 2.56 -13.86 27.18
C THR A 293 2.67 -14.26 28.64
N PHE A 294 3.75 -14.94 29.00
CA PHE A 294 4.18 -15.18 30.37
C PHE A 294 5.40 -14.34 30.67
N ARG A 295 5.29 -13.42 31.64
CA ARG A 295 6.44 -12.71 32.19
C ARG A 295 7.00 -13.47 33.38
N THR A 296 8.27 -13.83 33.29
CA THR A 296 8.99 -14.55 34.33
C THR A 296 10.01 -13.63 35.00
N ASP A 297 10.15 -13.77 36.31
CA ASP A 297 11.20 -13.14 37.11
C ASP A 297 12.04 -14.26 37.70
N ASN A 298 13.30 -14.36 37.27
CA ASN A 298 14.29 -15.35 37.68
C ASN A 298 13.75 -16.79 37.83
N ALA A 299 13.98 -17.59 36.78
CA ALA A 299 13.84 -19.06 36.74
C ALA A 299 12.60 -19.64 37.47
N ASN A 300 11.52 -19.85 36.71
CA ASN A 300 10.28 -20.56 37.09
C ASN A 300 9.23 -19.78 37.88
N ARG A 301 9.45 -18.51 38.26
CA ARG A 301 8.37 -17.70 38.83
C ARG A 301 7.68 -16.86 37.75
N ILE A 302 6.40 -17.15 37.52
CA ILE A 302 5.54 -16.35 36.63
C ILE A 302 5.00 -15.18 37.43
N VAL A 303 5.33 -13.97 37.00
CA VAL A 303 4.88 -12.72 37.64
C VAL A 303 3.56 -12.25 37.05
N ASN A 304 3.37 -12.45 35.75
CA ASN A 304 2.19 -11.98 35.04
C ASN A 304 1.93 -12.85 33.81
N SER A 305 0.67 -13.11 33.51
CA SER A 305 0.23 -13.70 32.24
C SER A 305 -0.85 -12.84 31.58
N SER A 306 -0.81 -12.80 30.25
CA SER A 306 -1.75 -12.01 29.46
C SER A 306 -1.95 -12.55 28.06
N TYR A 307 -3.13 -12.32 27.49
CA TYR A 307 -3.36 -12.42 26.06
C TYR A 307 -3.11 -11.07 25.40
N ASP A 308 -2.16 -11.02 24.49
CA ASP A 308 -1.86 -9.86 23.66
C ASP A 308 -2.39 -10.12 22.24
N PHE A 309 -3.29 -9.25 21.77
CA PHE A 309 -3.82 -9.32 20.41
C PHE A 309 -3.23 -8.22 19.55
N SER A 310 -2.74 -8.56 18.36
CA SER A 310 -2.25 -7.61 17.37
C SER A 310 -2.92 -7.83 16.01
N VAL A 311 -3.09 -6.76 15.23
CA VAL A 311 -3.60 -6.82 13.85
C VAL A 311 -2.65 -6.13 12.89
N VAL A 312 -2.59 -6.67 11.69
CA VAL A 312 -1.88 -6.07 10.54
C VAL A 312 -2.86 -5.40 9.59
N ASP A 313 -4.16 -5.67 9.71
CA ASP A 313 -5.13 -5.18 8.73
C ASP A 313 -5.68 -3.78 9.03
N ALA A 314 -6.24 -3.15 8.00
CA ALA A 314 -6.84 -1.81 8.06
C ALA A 314 -7.96 -1.65 9.12
N ASN A 315 -8.79 -2.67 9.32
CA ASN A 315 -9.84 -2.61 10.36
C ASN A 315 -9.23 -2.95 11.74
N SER A 316 -9.59 -2.18 12.76
CA SER A 316 -9.00 -2.29 14.12
C SER A 316 -9.39 -3.57 14.87
N LEU A 317 -8.77 -3.78 16.04
CA LEU A 317 -9.17 -4.82 16.99
C LEU A 317 -10.60 -4.61 17.53
N GLU A 318 -11.07 -3.37 17.62
CA GLU A 318 -12.46 -3.08 18.00
C GLU A 318 -13.46 -3.67 16.99
N PHE A 319 -13.15 -3.55 15.70
CA PHE A 319 -13.95 -4.21 14.67
C PHE A 319 -14.00 -5.72 14.87
N LEU A 320 -12.86 -6.35 15.19
CA LEU A 320 -12.77 -7.79 15.43
C LEU A 320 -13.67 -8.22 16.59
N PHE A 321 -13.49 -7.61 17.77
CA PHE A 321 -14.24 -7.99 18.98
C PHE A 321 -15.73 -7.67 18.90
N LYS A 322 -16.11 -6.61 18.17
CA LYS A 322 -17.52 -6.32 17.86
C LYS A 322 -18.20 -7.43 17.05
N HIS A 323 -17.46 -8.11 16.17
CA HIS A 323 -17.98 -9.16 15.28
C HIS A 323 -17.60 -10.59 15.71
N ALA A 324 -16.95 -10.76 16.86
CA ALA A 324 -16.60 -12.04 17.47
C ALA A 324 -17.15 -12.10 18.92
N PRO A 325 -18.50 -12.19 19.10
CA PRO A 325 -19.12 -12.02 20.40
C PRO A 325 -18.71 -13.09 21.42
N ASP A 326 -18.43 -14.32 20.98
CA ASP A 326 -18.09 -15.41 21.89
C ASP A 326 -16.66 -15.27 22.43
N ALA A 327 -15.71 -14.85 21.59
CA ALA A 327 -14.36 -14.48 22.04
C ALA A 327 -14.40 -13.27 22.99
N SER A 328 -15.24 -12.28 22.70
CA SER A 328 -15.41 -11.09 23.55
C SER A 328 -16.03 -11.42 24.91
N LYS A 329 -16.97 -12.37 24.98
CA LYS A 329 -17.52 -12.85 26.26
C LYS A 329 -16.46 -13.56 27.11
N MET A 330 -15.64 -14.41 26.49
CA MET A 330 -14.57 -15.13 27.19
C MET A 330 -13.51 -14.19 27.77
N LEU A 331 -13.24 -13.07 27.08
CA LEU A 331 -12.29 -12.04 27.52
C LEU A 331 -12.93 -11.00 28.46
N GLU A 332 -14.19 -11.18 28.87
CA GLU A 332 -14.95 -10.25 29.73
C GLU A 332 -14.99 -8.81 29.18
N ILE A 333 -14.97 -8.68 27.84
CA ILE A 333 -14.91 -7.40 27.12
C ILE A 333 -16.27 -6.69 27.07
N TYR A 334 -17.36 -7.46 27.08
CA TYR A 334 -18.72 -6.95 26.88
C TYR A 334 -19.43 -6.73 28.23
N PRO A 335 -20.16 -5.60 28.46
CA PRO A 335 -20.73 -4.66 27.48
C PRO A 335 -20.02 -3.30 27.33
N ASN A 336 -18.96 -3.02 28.10
CA ASN A 336 -18.33 -1.68 28.17
C ASN A 336 -17.00 -1.59 27.41
N PHE A 337 -16.88 -2.23 26.24
CA PHE A 337 -15.64 -2.16 25.47
C PHE A 337 -15.42 -0.76 24.93
N SER A 338 -14.43 -0.06 25.48
CA SER A 338 -13.89 1.17 24.90
C SER A 338 -12.38 1.07 24.82
N LEU A 339 -11.83 1.54 23.71
CA LEU A 339 -10.39 1.52 23.44
C LEU A 339 -9.58 2.30 24.49
N ASN A 340 -10.23 3.20 25.23
CA ASN A 340 -9.66 4.00 26.31
C ASN A 340 -9.39 3.20 27.59
N ASN A 341 -10.12 2.10 27.80
CA ASN A 341 -10.03 1.29 29.02
C ASN A 341 -9.06 0.10 28.89
N VAL A 342 -8.53 -0.15 27.68
CA VAL A 342 -7.68 -1.31 27.40
C VAL A 342 -6.21 -0.91 27.45
N ILE A 343 -5.41 -1.69 28.18
CA ILE A 343 -3.97 -1.50 28.27
C ILE A 343 -3.39 -1.75 26.87
N ARG A 344 -2.80 -0.71 26.27
CA ARG A 344 -2.03 -0.86 25.03
C ARG A 344 -0.82 -1.72 25.33
N SER A 345 -0.59 -2.76 24.53
CA SER A 345 0.62 -3.57 24.67
C SER A 345 1.83 -2.72 24.28
N ASP A 346 2.88 -2.76 25.10
CA ASP A 346 4.16 -2.14 24.80
C ASP A 346 4.84 -2.88 23.64
N ARG A 347 5.59 -2.19 22.77
CA ARG A 347 6.39 -2.84 21.71
C ARG A 347 7.36 -3.88 22.31
N SER A 348 7.79 -3.67 23.56
CA SER A 348 8.59 -4.65 24.31
C SER A 348 7.92 -6.02 24.46
N SER A 349 6.58 -6.11 24.51
CA SER A 349 5.90 -7.40 24.66
C SER A 349 5.94 -8.26 23.41
N SER A 350 6.18 -7.67 22.23
CA SER A 350 6.24 -8.39 20.95
C SER A 350 7.65 -8.49 20.36
N VAL A 351 8.69 -8.27 21.17
CA VAL A 351 10.11 -8.41 20.76
C VAL A 351 10.39 -9.83 20.21
N ALA A 352 9.68 -10.83 20.73
CA ALA A 352 9.77 -12.21 20.28
C ALA A 352 9.52 -12.39 18.76
N LEU A 353 8.70 -11.52 18.17
CA LEU A 353 8.35 -11.54 16.74
C LEU A 353 9.17 -10.57 15.88
N PHE A 354 10.22 -9.95 16.41
CA PHE A 354 11.01 -8.99 15.64
C PHE A 354 11.53 -9.60 14.31
N PRO A 355 11.46 -8.89 13.16
CA PRO A 355 10.99 -7.52 12.98
C PRO A 355 9.48 -7.41 12.66
N ILE A 356 8.72 -8.52 12.61
CA ILE A 356 7.30 -8.54 12.26
C ILE A 356 6.47 -7.67 13.22
N SER A 357 6.87 -7.60 14.49
CA SER A 357 6.23 -6.75 15.49
C SER A 357 6.21 -5.26 15.14
N SER A 358 7.12 -4.78 14.27
CA SER A 358 7.08 -3.41 13.75
C SER A 358 5.91 -3.13 12.80
N LEU A 359 5.29 -4.18 12.23
CA LEU A 359 4.15 -4.09 11.33
C LEU A 359 2.80 -4.04 12.08
N PHE A 360 2.79 -4.25 13.39
CA PHE A 360 1.57 -4.19 14.18
C PHE A 360 1.14 -2.75 14.40
N SER A 361 -0.09 -2.41 13.99
CA SER A 361 -0.63 -1.05 14.13
C SER A 361 -1.20 -0.77 15.51
N THR A 362 -1.89 -1.75 16.07
CA THR A 362 -2.53 -1.67 17.37
C THR A 362 -2.47 -3.02 18.04
N SER A 363 -2.07 -3.02 19.31
CA SER A 363 -2.16 -4.21 20.10
C SER A 363 -2.70 -3.97 21.51
N MET A 364 -3.51 -4.93 21.95
CA MET A 364 -4.35 -4.87 23.14
C MET A 364 -3.96 -6.00 24.07
N LYS A 365 -3.81 -5.67 25.35
CA LYS A 365 -3.42 -6.61 26.38
C LYS A 365 -4.59 -6.92 27.32
N PHE A 366 -4.86 -8.20 27.52
CA PHE A 366 -5.86 -8.72 28.45
C PHE A 366 -5.18 -9.55 29.54
N PRO A 367 -5.22 -9.12 30.81
CA PRO A 367 -4.59 -9.86 31.90
C PRO A 367 -5.32 -11.18 32.18
N VAL A 368 -4.57 -12.23 32.49
CA VAL A 368 -5.11 -13.56 32.80
C VAL A 368 -4.66 -13.94 34.21
N LYS A 369 -5.60 -14.36 35.07
CA LYS A 369 -5.29 -14.59 36.50
C LYS A 369 -4.80 -16.02 36.82
N ASN A 370 -5.19 -17.02 36.04
CA ASN A 370 -4.95 -18.43 36.36
C ASN A 370 -4.70 -19.23 35.09
N VAL A 371 -3.43 -19.46 34.75
CA VAL A 371 -3.06 -20.51 33.79
C VAL A 371 -1.90 -21.29 34.38
N ASN A 372 -2.14 -22.55 34.73
CA ASN A 372 -1.11 -23.46 35.22
C ASN A 372 -0.22 -23.93 34.04
N ILE A 373 0.52 -23.01 33.44
CA ILE A 373 1.52 -23.34 32.43
C ILE A 373 2.64 -24.20 33.04
N LEU A 374 2.85 -24.13 34.36
CA LEU A 374 3.78 -24.95 35.12
C LEU A 374 3.37 -26.43 35.19
N ASP A 375 2.10 -26.77 34.93
CA ASP A 375 1.69 -28.18 34.80
C ASP A 375 2.25 -28.80 33.51
N HIS A 376 2.63 -27.96 32.53
CA HIS A 376 3.12 -28.38 31.22
C HIS A 376 4.63 -28.28 31.07
N TYR A 377 5.28 -27.45 31.88
CA TYR A 377 6.73 -27.21 31.82
C TYR A 377 7.35 -27.21 33.22
N GLN A 378 8.44 -27.97 33.37
CA GLN A 378 9.22 -28.00 34.61
C GLN A 378 10.14 -26.78 34.73
N PHE A 379 10.66 -26.28 33.60
CA PHE A 379 11.61 -25.16 33.57
C PHE A 379 11.21 -24.14 32.51
N THR A 380 11.16 -22.86 32.88
CA THR A 380 11.00 -21.75 31.93
C THR A 380 12.35 -21.31 31.37
N PRO A 381 12.39 -20.63 30.21
CA PRO A 381 13.62 -20.06 29.70
C PRO A 381 14.32 -19.17 30.73
N GLN A 382 15.63 -19.30 30.85
CA GLN A 382 16.44 -18.56 31.80
C GLN A 382 17.80 -18.19 31.23
N LEU A 383 18.35 -17.09 31.74
CA LEU A 383 19.69 -16.62 31.43
C LEU A 383 20.51 -16.60 32.72
N SER A 384 21.61 -17.34 32.75
CA SER A 384 22.53 -17.44 33.88
C SER A 384 23.86 -16.75 33.58
N LEU A 385 24.48 -16.21 34.62
CA LEU A 385 25.84 -15.67 34.56
C LEU A 385 26.84 -16.80 34.84
N ILE A 386 27.78 -17.03 33.92
CA ILE A 386 28.90 -17.95 34.15
C ILE A 386 30.02 -17.21 34.87
N GLU A 387 30.54 -16.15 34.25
CA GLU A 387 31.63 -15.36 34.79
C GLU A 387 31.63 -13.92 34.25
N THR A 388 32.30 -13.01 34.97
CA THR A 388 32.55 -11.65 34.50
C THR A 388 34.04 -11.35 34.56
N VAL A 389 34.64 -11.09 33.41
CA VAL A 389 36.07 -10.76 33.27
C VAL A 389 36.20 -9.24 33.06
N LYS A 390 36.86 -8.55 33.99
CA LYS A 390 37.15 -7.11 33.86
C LYS A 390 38.49 -6.92 33.15
N SER A 391 38.50 -6.20 32.02
CA SER A 391 39.73 -5.81 31.34
C SER A 391 40.33 -4.58 32.02
N SER A 392 41.50 -4.76 32.64
CA SER A 392 42.16 -3.70 33.44
C SER A 392 42.75 -2.55 32.62
N LYS A 393 42.87 -2.68 31.28
CA LYS A 393 43.54 -1.67 30.43
C LYS A 393 42.59 -0.73 29.68
N THR A 394 41.35 -1.13 29.44
CA THR A 394 40.37 -0.38 28.62
C THR A 394 39.11 0.02 29.39
N GLY A 395 38.93 -0.48 30.61
CA GLY A 395 37.67 -0.33 31.35
C GLY A 395 36.53 -1.20 30.80
N SER A 396 36.79 -2.00 29.76
CA SER A 396 35.80 -2.91 29.20
C SER A 396 35.57 -4.12 30.09
N ARG A 397 34.32 -4.57 30.17
CA ARG A 397 33.93 -5.78 30.91
C ARG A 397 33.34 -6.80 29.96
N LYS A 398 33.76 -8.06 30.12
CA LYS A 398 33.26 -9.19 29.36
C LYS A 398 32.39 -10.06 30.25
N VAL A 399 31.13 -10.22 29.89
CA VAL A 399 30.14 -10.98 30.63
C VAL A 399 29.89 -12.28 29.87
N HIS A 400 30.17 -13.41 30.49
CA HIS A 400 29.92 -14.74 29.94
C HIS A 400 28.59 -15.26 30.46
N LEU A 401 27.70 -15.59 29.53
CA LEU A 401 26.31 -15.90 29.78
C LEU A 401 25.94 -17.26 29.20
N GLU A 402 24.98 -17.89 29.85
CA GLU A 402 24.41 -19.17 29.45
C GLU A 402 22.90 -19.02 29.31
N LEU A 403 22.38 -19.26 28.10
CA LEU A 403 20.94 -19.28 27.83
C LEU A 403 20.44 -20.72 27.84
N TYR A 404 19.48 -21.00 28.71
CA TYR A 404 18.74 -22.25 28.74
C TYR A 404 17.31 -21.99 28.25
N LEU A 405 16.88 -22.74 27.22
CA LEU A 405 15.55 -22.57 26.61
C LEU A 405 14.42 -23.23 27.43
N GLY A 406 14.74 -23.87 28.55
CA GLY A 406 13.75 -24.51 29.42
C GLY A 406 13.28 -25.87 28.86
N SER A 407 12.21 -26.39 29.46
CA SER A 407 11.59 -27.65 29.04
C SER A 407 10.50 -27.45 27.99
N LEU A 408 10.62 -26.41 27.15
CA LEU A 408 9.62 -26.03 26.15
C LEU A 408 9.47 -27.12 25.08
N LYS A 409 8.27 -27.24 24.50
CA LYS A 409 7.94 -28.36 23.60
C LYS A 409 8.31 -28.06 22.15
N GLU A 410 7.86 -26.92 21.63
CA GLU A 410 7.97 -26.56 20.21
C GLU A 410 8.57 -25.16 20.07
N VAL A 411 9.84 -25.02 20.49
CA VAL A 411 10.57 -23.75 20.38
C VAL A 411 10.75 -23.37 18.92
N TRP A 412 10.18 -22.22 18.54
CA TRP A 412 10.32 -21.68 17.20
C TRP A 412 11.50 -20.71 17.10
N VAL A 413 11.56 -19.74 18.02
CA VAL A 413 12.60 -18.71 18.03
C VAL A 413 12.86 -18.22 19.45
N ALA A 414 14.12 -17.97 19.76
CA ALA A 414 14.56 -17.21 20.92
C ALA A 414 15.17 -15.89 20.46
N VAL A 415 14.84 -14.81 21.16
CA VAL A 415 15.29 -13.46 20.85
C VAL A 415 15.97 -12.89 22.08
N LEU A 416 17.17 -12.34 21.88
CA LEU A 416 17.91 -11.58 22.88
C LEU A 416 17.91 -10.12 22.44
N ASN A 417 17.32 -9.24 23.24
CA ASN A 417 17.40 -7.80 23.05
C ASN A 417 18.34 -7.21 24.08
N ILE A 418 19.54 -6.80 23.64
CA ILE A 418 20.58 -6.27 24.51
C ILE A 418 20.59 -4.75 24.43
N THR A 419 20.27 -4.09 25.52
CA THR A 419 20.22 -2.63 25.63
C THR A 419 21.35 -2.13 26.54
N GLY A 420 22.13 -1.15 26.08
CA GLY A 420 23.22 -0.56 26.84
C GLY A 420 24.53 -0.41 26.04
N PRO A 421 25.68 -0.19 26.71
CA PRO A 421 26.96 0.14 26.07
C PRO A 421 27.68 -1.10 25.50
N LEU A 422 26.99 -1.91 24.68
CA LEU A 422 27.55 -3.08 24.00
C LEU A 422 28.59 -2.63 22.98
N SER A 423 29.78 -3.22 23.05
CA SER A 423 30.88 -2.97 22.12
C SER A 423 31.19 -4.16 21.23
N ASN A 424 30.98 -5.38 21.73
CA ASN A 424 31.15 -6.60 20.97
C ASN A 424 30.35 -7.76 21.58
N TRP A 425 30.15 -8.84 20.81
CA TRP A 425 29.54 -10.08 21.30
C TRP A 425 30.07 -11.29 20.53
N SER A 426 29.90 -12.50 21.07
CA SER A 426 30.35 -13.72 20.39
C SER A 426 29.54 -14.07 19.14
N PHE A 427 28.35 -13.48 18.95
CA PHE A 427 27.48 -13.75 17.81
C PHE A 427 27.87 -13.03 16.52
N ALA A 428 28.78 -12.05 16.60
CA ALA A 428 29.32 -11.39 15.41
C ALA A 428 30.84 -11.53 15.35
N ASN A 429 31.36 -11.48 14.13
CA ASN A 429 32.79 -11.45 13.83
C ASN A 429 33.39 -10.06 14.16
N SER A 430 33.22 -9.59 15.39
CA SER A 430 33.70 -8.28 15.89
C SER A 430 33.11 -7.04 15.22
N THR A 431 31.99 -7.18 14.51
CA THR A 431 31.22 -6.08 13.92
C THR A 431 29.78 -6.13 14.41
N LEU A 432 29.38 -5.18 15.26
CA LEU A 432 27.99 -5.09 15.71
C LEU A 432 27.08 -4.66 14.55
N PRO A 433 25.84 -5.18 14.47
CA PRO A 433 24.84 -4.65 13.56
C PRO A 433 24.47 -3.21 13.95
N ALA A 434 23.80 -2.49 13.05
CA ALA A 434 23.25 -1.18 13.39
C ALA A 434 22.27 -1.32 14.58
N PRO A 435 22.41 -0.49 15.62
CA PRO A 435 21.51 -0.56 16.77
C PRO A 435 20.11 -0.08 16.40
N GLU A 436 19.11 -0.66 17.04
CA GLU A 436 17.74 -0.14 17.08
C GLU A 436 17.66 0.91 18.20
N THR A 437 17.07 2.07 17.92
CA THR A 437 16.83 3.12 18.92
C THR A 437 15.34 3.42 18.97
N ILE A 438 14.70 3.12 20.09
CA ILE A 438 13.29 3.46 20.33
C ILE A 438 13.24 4.80 21.05
N ASP A 439 12.55 5.79 20.47
CA ASP A 439 12.23 7.08 21.09
C ASP A 439 13.42 7.80 21.77
N ASP A 440 14.54 7.94 21.06
CA ASP A 440 15.81 8.51 21.54
C ASP A 440 16.43 7.78 22.76
N GLY A 441 16.01 6.54 23.03
CA GLY A 441 16.52 5.68 24.08
C GLY A 441 17.91 5.10 23.81
N PRO A 442 18.50 4.38 24.80
CA PRO A 442 19.79 3.72 24.63
C PRO A 442 19.76 2.72 23.47
N PRO A 443 20.88 2.55 22.75
CA PRO A 443 20.95 1.62 21.62
C PRO A 443 20.64 0.20 22.07
N SER A 444 19.82 -0.50 21.30
CA SER A 444 19.49 -1.90 21.51
C SER A 444 19.94 -2.77 20.32
N TYR A 445 20.42 -3.96 20.63
CA TYR A 445 20.92 -4.92 19.66
C TYR A 445 20.11 -6.20 19.78
N ILE A 446 19.43 -6.58 18.70
CA ILE A 446 18.54 -7.73 18.68
C ILE A 446 19.23 -8.90 17.98
N CYS A 447 19.39 -10.01 18.69
CA CYS A 447 19.86 -11.27 18.16
C CYS A 447 18.69 -12.28 18.13
N ARG A 448 18.49 -12.93 16.99
CA ARG A 448 17.49 -14.00 16.82
C ARG A 448 18.20 -15.33 16.66
N LEU A 449 17.73 -16.30 17.41
CA LEU A 449 18.29 -17.63 17.45
C LEU A 449 17.17 -18.62 17.15
N SER A 450 17.38 -19.45 16.13
CA SER A 450 16.42 -20.44 15.67
C SER A 450 16.89 -21.84 16.04
N GLY A 451 15.98 -22.67 16.52
CA GLY A 451 16.23 -24.08 16.82
C GLY A 451 15.88 -24.44 18.26
N ASN A 452 15.49 -25.69 18.46
CA ASN A 452 15.38 -26.30 19.77
C ASN A 452 16.74 -26.94 20.11
N SER A 453 17.21 -26.74 21.33
CA SER A 453 18.47 -27.30 21.82
C SER A 453 18.26 -27.81 23.24
N HIS A 454 18.59 -29.08 23.46
CA HIS A 454 18.69 -29.63 24.82
C HIS A 454 19.99 -29.18 25.52
N GLU A 455 20.94 -28.62 24.75
CA GLU A 455 22.18 -28.04 25.27
C GLU A 455 22.02 -26.56 25.54
N ASN A 456 22.67 -26.09 26.60
CA ASN A 456 22.71 -24.68 26.97
C ASN A 456 23.58 -23.89 25.99
N TRP A 457 23.16 -22.67 25.69
CA TRP A 457 23.86 -21.81 24.75
C TRP A 457 24.78 -20.84 25.47
N ASN A 458 26.08 -21.05 25.31
CA ASN A 458 27.12 -20.23 25.92
C ASN A 458 27.57 -19.12 24.97
N PHE A 459 27.56 -17.89 25.44
CA PHE A 459 27.98 -16.73 24.67
C PHE A 459 28.59 -15.66 25.59
N TRP A 460 29.19 -14.64 24.99
CA TRP A 460 29.74 -13.53 25.75
C TRP A 460 29.37 -12.18 25.14
N LEU A 461 29.25 -11.18 26.01
CA LEU A 461 29.01 -9.78 25.66
C LEU A 461 30.15 -8.93 26.22
N GLU A 462 30.63 -7.98 25.43
CA GLU A 462 31.62 -6.99 25.84
C GLU A 462 30.96 -5.62 25.94
N ALA A 463 31.16 -4.94 27.07
CA ALA A 463 30.68 -3.58 27.30
C ALA A 463 31.86 -2.62 27.52
N ASN A 464 31.76 -1.41 26.95
CA ASN A 464 32.79 -0.37 27.04
C ASN A 464 32.81 0.36 28.39
N HIS A 465 31.72 0.30 29.16
CA HIS A 465 31.53 1.06 30.39
C HIS A 465 30.94 0.19 31.52
N SER A 466 30.99 0.73 32.74
CA SER A 466 30.43 0.09 33.95
C SER A 466 28.91 0.14 34.05
N ASN A 467 28.21 0.80 33.12
CA ASN A 467 26.76 0.85 33.11
C ASN A 467 26.18 -0.56 32.90
N ALA A 468 25.02 -0.81 33.50
CA ALA A 468 24.34 -2.11 33.42
C ALA A 468 23.99 -2.46 31.97
N LEU A 469 24.15 -3.74 31.63
CA LEU A 469 23.60 -4.30 30.39
C LEU A 469 22.24 -4.89 30.73
N GLN A 470 21.19 -4.38 30.09
CA GLN A 470 19.88 -4.99 30.16
C GLN A 470 19.73 -5.99 29.02
N ILE A 471 19.35 -7.22 29.34
CA ILE A 471 19.11 -8.27 28.36
C ILE A 471 17.68 -8.75 28.53
N ASP A 472 16.84 -8.47 27.55
CA ASP A 472 15.50 -9.04 27.49
C ASP A 472 15.57 -10.34 26.67
N VAL A 473 15.13 -11.43 27.30
CA VAL A 473 15.04 -12.76 26.69
C VAL A 473 13.57 -13.02 26.37
N ALA A 474 13.30 -13.30 25.09
CA ALA A 474 11.98 -13.62 24.60
C ALA A 474 12.00 -14.93 23.82
N VAL A 475 11.25 -15.94 24.27
CA VAL A 475 11.19 -17.26 23.61
C VAL A 475 9.77 -17.57 23.18
N ILE A 476 9.59 -17.97 21.92
CA ILE A 476 8.30 -18.42 21.37
C ILE A 476 8.24 -19.94 21.38
N ASP A 477 7.21 -20.47 22.04
CA ASP A 477 6.77 -21.85 21.96
C ASP A 477 5.47 -21.92 21.14
N GLN A 478 5.44 -22.78 20.12
CA GLN A 478 4.24 -23.00 19.30
C GLN A 478 3.17 -23.81 20.05
N TYR A 479 3.53 -24.47 21.14
CA TYR A 479 2.57 -25.16 21.98
C TYR A 479 1.55 -24.18 22.58
N LEU A 480 0.27 -24.50 22.38
CA LEU A 480 -0.86 -23.75 22.92
C LEU A 480 -1.47 -24.50 24.10
N THR A 481 -1.75 -23.78 25.19
CA THR A 481 -2.57 -24.32 26.28
C THR A 481 -4.00 -24.58 25.81
N ASP A 482 -4.72 -25.45 26.51
CA ASP A 482 -6.11 -25.78 26.15
C ASP A 482 -7.02 -24.55 26.24
N ASP A 483 -6.79 -23.65 27.20
CA ASP A 483 -7.49 -22.36 27.28
C ASP A 483 -7.22 -21.48 26.05
N THR A 484 -5.97 -21.44 25.57
CA THR A 484 -5.60 -20.65 24.40
C THR A 484 -6.21 -21.27 23.13
N LYS A 485 -6.23 -22.60 23.02
CA LYS A 485 -6.90 -23.32 21.92
C LYS A 485 -8.40 -23.07 21.93
N ASN A 486 -9.02 -23.12 23.10
CA ASN A 486 -10.43 -22.82 23.29
C ASN A 486 -10.72 -21.37 22.84
N LEU A 487 -9.97 -20.39 23.35
CA LEU A 487 -10.11 -18.98 22.95
C LEU A 487 -9.94 -18.78 21.43
N LYS A 488 -8.93 -19.40 20.82
CA LYS A 488 -8.72 -19.38 19.36
C LYS A 488 -9.93 -19.93 18.61
N SER A 489 -10.56 -20.99 19.11
CA SER A 489 -11.73 -21.63 18.47
C SER A 489 -13.00 -20.77 18.50
N LEU A 490 -13.09 -19.77 19.39
CA LEU A 490 -14.22 -18.85 19.49
C LEU A 490 -14.22 -17.76 18.41
N PHE A 491 -13.14 -17.63 17.65
CA PHE A 491 -13.09 -16.68 16.55
C PHE A 491 -13.83 -17.21 15.31
N PRO A 492 -14.56 -16.33 14.60
CA PRO A 492 -15.26 -16.73 13.40
C PRO A 492 -14.30 -17.09 12.26
N ARG A 493 -14.75 -17.93 11.32
CA ARG A 493 -13.91 -18.47 10.23
C ARG A 493 -13.29 -17.43 9.29
N TRP A 494 -13.81 -16.21 9.25
CA TRP A 494 -13.24 -15.12 8.46
C TRP A 494 -12.05 -14.44 9.15
N ALA A 495 -11.78 -14.74 10.43
CA ALA A 495 -10.60 -14.28 11.15
C ALA A 495 -9.58 -15.42 11.22
N ASP A 496 -8.42 -15.21 10.60
CA ASP A 496 -7.29 -16.12 10.71
C ASP A 496 -6.43 -15.71 11.92
N VAL A 497 -6.53 -16.52 12.97
CA VAL A 497 -5.86 -16.28 14.25
C VAL A 497 -4.61 -17.14 14.34
N ILE A 498 -3.45 -16.50 14.18
CA ILE A 498 -2.15 -17.10 14.43
C ILE A 498 -1.87 -16.96 15.92
N ALA A 499 -1.82 -18.09 16.62
CA ALA A 499 -1.63 -18.14 18.06
C ALA A 499 -0.28 -18.76 18.42
N TYR A 500 0.38 -18.23 19.44
CA TYR A 500 1.59 -18.82 20.03
C TYR A 500 1.74 -18.40 21.50
N THR A 501 2.59 -19.13 22.22
CA THR A 501 2.96 -18.82 23.60
C THR A 501 4.33 -18.15 23.62
N SER A 502 4.52 -17.16 24.47
CA SER A 502 5.78 -16.44 24.62
C SER A 502 6.18 -16.31 26.08
N PHE A 503 7.47 -16.50 26.33
CA PHE A 503 8.09 -16.34 27.65
C PHE A 503 9.04 -15.15 27.59
N LEU A 504 8.80 -14.15 28.43
CA LEU A 504 9.56 -12.90 28.48
C LEU A 504 10.21 -12.75 29.86
N SER A 505 11.51 -12.47 29.88
CA SER A 505 12.25 -12.12 31.10
C SER A 505 13.27 -11.04 30.81
N SER A 506 13.59 -10.23 31.82
CA SER A 506 14.58 -9.15 31.72
C SER A 506 15.66 -9.36 32.79
N TYR A 507 16.92 -9.31 32.38
CA TYR A 507 18.07 -9.49 33.24
C TYR A 507 18.96 -8.26 33.20
N TYR A 508 19.59 -7.95 34.34
CA TYR A 508 20.52 -6.83 34.47
C TYR A 508 21.87 -7.37 34.95
N PHE A 509 22.91 -7.12 34.18
CA PHE A 509 24.28 -7.54 34.49
C PHE A 509 25.23 -6.35 34.63
#